data_AF-A0A526MH37-F1
#
_entry.id   AF-A0A526MH37-F1
#
_cell.length_a   1.000
_cell.length_b   1.000
_cell.length_c   1.000
_cell.angle_alpha   90.00
_cell.angle_beta   90.00
_cell.angle_gamma   90.00
#
_symmetry.space_group_name_H-M   'P 1'
#
loop_
_entity.id
_entity.type
_entity.pdbx_description
1 polymer ?
#
loop_
_entity_poly.entity_id
_entity_poly.type
_entity_poly.pdbx_seq_one_letter_code
_entity_poly.pdbx_strand_id
1 'polypeptide(L)' 'MANVQFKIADISRAIKGASKGGMKVGRAEIDPATGRIVIIAATQTSEPESAVDKWMKNHARSS' A
#
# COMPACT_ATOMS: atom_id res chain seq x y z
N MET A 1 -9.57 -18.97 19.53
CA MET A 1 -8.81 -18.41 18.40
C MET A 1 -7.46 -19.11 18.39
N ALA A 2 -7.06 -19.76 17.29
CA ALA A 2 -5.77 -20.42 17.22
C ALA A 2 -4.66 -19.37 17.14
N ASN A 3 -3.67 -19.44 18.03
CA ASN A 3 -2.53 -18.53 18.01
C ASN A 3 -1.61 -18.94 16.85
N VAL A 4 -1.73 -18.28 15.71
CA VAL A 4 -0.95 -18.61 14.51
C VAL A 4 0.50 -18.21 14.77
N GLN A 5 1.41 -19.18 14.89
CA GLN A 5 2.85 -18.89 14.99
C GLN A 5 3.41 -18.58 13.60
N PHE A 6 3.67 -17.30 13.33
CA PHE A 6 4.37 -16.85 12.13
C PHE A 6 5.83 -16.53 12.44
N LYS A 7 6.73 -16.83 11.50
CA LYS A 7 8.12 -16.38 11.56
C LYS A 7 8.29 -15.12 10.73
N ILE A 8 9.21 -14.25 11.14
CA ILE A 8 9.59 -13.05 10.37
C ILE A 8 10.00 -13.42 8.92
N ALA A 9 10.56 -14.61 8.73
CA ALA A 9 10.91 -15.16 7.42
C ALA A 9 9.71 -15.32 6.48
N ASP A 10 8.51 -15.64 6.99
CA ASP A 10 7.31 -15.83 6.19
C ASP A 10 6.82 -14.50 5.60
N ILE A 11 6.75 -13.46 6.44
CA ILE A 11 6.40 -12.10 6.03
C ILE A 11 7.42 -11.59 5.01
N SER A 12 8.72 -11.77 5.30
CA SER A 12 9.80 -11.35 4.40
C SER A 12 9.71 -12.01 3.03
N ARG A 13 9.39 -13.30 2.99
CA ARG A 13 9.20 -14.06 1.74
C ARG A 13 7.98 -13.56 0.96
N ALA A 14 6.86 -13.31 1.63
CA ALA A 14 5.65 -12.81 0.98
C ALA A 14 5.91 -11.42 0.35
N ILE A 15 6.51 -10.49 1.08
CA ILE A 15 6.85 -9.14 0.59
C ILE A 15 7.79 -9.22 -0.61
N LYS A 16 8.84 -10.05 -0.53
CA LYS A 16 9.77 -10.26 -1.65
C LYS A 16 9.07 -10.84 -2.88
N GLY A 17 8.17 -11.80 -2.69
CA GLY A 17 7.36 -12.38 -3.77
C GLY A 17 6.50 -11.34 -4.47
N ALA A 18 5.74 -10.56 -3.70
CA ALA A 18 4.90 -9.48 -4.24
C ALA A 18 5.73 -8.44 -5.01
N SER A 19 6.86 -8.00 -4.43
CA SER A 19 7.75 -7.02 -5.06
C SER A 19 8.35 -7.54 -6.37
N LYS A 20 8.78 -8.81 -6.40
CA LYS A 20 9.28 -9.47 -7.63
C LYS A 20 8.19 -9.63 -8.69
N GLY A 21 6.92 -9.72 -8.27
CA GLY A 21 5.76 -9.70 -9.17
C GLY A 21 5.38 -8.30 -9.67
N GLY A 22 6.18 -7.26 -9.40
CA GLY A 22 5.92 -5.89 -9.85
C GLY A 22 4.94 -5.10 -8.98
N MET A 23 4.49 -5.68 -7.86
CA MET A 23 3.62 -4.97 -6.92
C MET A 23 4.43 -4.01 -6.07
N LYS A 24 4.07 -2.72 -6.08
CA LYS A 24 4.56 -1.77 -5.08
C LYS A 24 3.85 -2.05 -3.75
N VAL A 25 4.56 -2.61 -2.79
CA VAL A 25 4.00 -2.97 -1.48
C VAL A 25 3.81 -1.71 -0.63
N GLY A 26 2.62 -1.56 -0.04
CA GLY A 26 2.33 -0.47 0.91
C GLY A 26 2.29 -0.97 2.35
N ARG A 27 1.56 -2.05 2.61
CA ARG A 27 1.39 -2.64 3.96
C ARG A 27 1.29 -4.16 3.86
N ALA A 28 1.73 -4.86 4.91
CA ALA A 28 1.49 -6.29 5.07
C ALA A 28 0.83 -6.51 6.43
N GLU A 29 -0.21 -7.35 6.45
CA GLU A 29 -0.99 -7.67 7.64
C GLU A 29 -1.19 -9.18 7.76
N ILE A 30 -1.54 -9.61 8.96
CA ILE A 30 -1.94 -10.98 9.22
C ILE A 30 -3.42 -10.94 9.56
N ASP A 31 -4.23 -11.63 8.77
CA ASP A 31 -5.64 -11.79 9.05
C ASP A 31 -5.81 -12.66 10.32
N PRO A 32 -6.36 -12.14 11.42
CA PRO A 32 -6.50 -12.88 12.66
C PRO A 32 -7.53 -14.01 12.58
N ALA A 33 -8.46 -13.99 11.62
CA ALA A 33 -9.47 -15.02 11.43
C ALA A 33 -8.92 -16.23 10.65
N THR A 34 -8.09 -15.99 9.63
CA THR A 34 -7.61 -17.03 8.72
C THR A 34 -6.12 -17.35 8.87
N GLY A 35 -5.33 -16.51 9.54
CA GLY A 35 -3.88 -16.61 9.64
C GLY A 35 -3.13 -16.29 8.35
N ARG A 36 -3.81 -15.78 7.32
CA ARG A 36 -3.19 -15.46 6.04
C ARG A 36 -2.38 -14.17 6.12
N ILE A 37 -1.26 -14.14 5.41
CA ILE A 37 -0.52 -12.90 5.16
C ILE A 37 -1.19 -12.17 4.00
N VAL A 38 -1.72 -10.98 4.27
CA VAL A 38 -2.37 -10.11 3.29
C VAL A 38 -1.40 -8.98 2.96
N ILE A 39 -1.06 -8.83 1.67
CA ILE A 39 -0.23 -7.73 1.19
C ILE A 39 -1.13 -6.72 0.48
N ILE A 40 -1.05 -5.47 0.92
CA ILE A 40 -1.81 -4.35 0.39
C ILE A 40 -0.89 -3.52 -0.50
N ALA A 41 -1.34 -3.21 -1.71
CA ALA A 41 -0.60 -2.36 -2.64
C ALA A 41 -0.45 -0.95 -2.05
N ALA A 42 0.68 -0.30 -2.33
CA ALA A 42 0.82 1.11 -2.07
C ALA A 42 -0.20 1.85 -2.94
N THR A 43 -1.21 2.45 -2.30
CA THR A 43 -2.05 3.44 -2.95
C THR A 43 -1.17 4.64 -3.30
N GLN A 44 -1.34 5.21 -4.49
CA GLN A 44 -0.80 6.54 -4.75
C GLN A 44 -1.54 7.50 -3.82
N THR A 45 -0.91 7.85 -2.70
CA THR A 45 -1.34 9.00 -1.92
C THR A 45 -1.06 10.20 -2.81
N SER A 46 -2.09 10.73 -3.47
CA SER A 46 -1.99 12.06 -4.08
C SER A 46 -1.65 13.03 -2.95
N GLU A 47 -0.65 13.88 -3.16
CA GLU A 47 -0.43 15.00 -2.23
C GLU A 47 -1.75 15.76 -2.09
N PRO A 48 -2.14 16.15 -0.86
CA PRO A 48 -3.36 16.92 -0.68
C PRO A 48 -3.24 18.23 -1.45
N GLU A 49 -4.10 18.42 -2.46
CA GLU A 49 -4.13 19.64 -3.26
C GLU A 49 -4.31 20.86 -2.33
N SER A 50 -3.36 21.79 -2.37
CA SER A 50 -3.45 23.05 -1.64
C SER A 50 -4.52 23.95 -2.27
N ALA A 51 -4.92 25.00 -1.54
CA ALA A 51 -5.84 26.00 -2.08
C ALA A 51 -5.30 26.66 -3.37
N VAL A 52 -3.98 26.80 -3.48
CA VAL A 52 -3.31 27.38 -4.65
C VAL A 52 -3.36 26.41 -5.84
N ASP A 53 -3.13 25.12 -5.62
CA ASP A 53 -3.20 24.09 -6.67
C ASP A 53 -4.60 24.04 -7.30
N LYS A 54 -5.63 24.09 -6.45
CA LYS A 54 -7.03 24.15 -6.89
C LYS A 54 -7.34 25.40 -7.69
N TRP A 55 -6.80 26.55 -7.27
CA TRP A 55 -6.99 27.80 -8.00
C TRP A 55 -6.31 27.75 -9.37
N MET A 56 -5.04 27.31 -9.44
CA MET A 56 -4.29 27.19 -10.69
C MET A 56 -4.98 26.26 -11.68
N LYS A 57 -5.48 25.10 -11.23
CA LYS A 57 -6.21 24.16 -12.09
C LYS A 57 -7.45 24.76 -12.75
N ASN A 58 -8.14 25.67 -12.04
CA ASN A 58 -9.38 26.29 -12.51
C ASN A 58 -9.14 27.60 -13.29
N HIS A 59 -7.96 28.21 -13.17
CA HIS A 59 -7.68 29.55 -13.71
C HIS A 59 -6.43 29.62 -14.60
N ALA A 60 -5.68 28.54 -14.76
CA ALA A 60 -4.60 28.44 -15.73
C ALA A 60 -5.19 28.45 -17.14
N ARG A 61 -5.28 29.63 -17.74
CA ARG A 61 -5.56 29.79 -19.17
C ARG A 61 -4.34 29.23 -19.91
N SER A 62 -4.53 28.14 -20.67
CA SER A 62 -3.54 27.76 -21.68
C SER A 62 -3.51 28.86 -22.73
N SER A 63 -2.35 29.49 -22.89
CA SER A 63 -2.05 30.41 -24.00
C SER A 63 -2.14 29.70 -25.33
#